data_AF-A0A9P3E5L6-F1
#
_entry.id   AF-A0A9P3E5L6-F1
#
_cell.length_a   1.000
_cell.length_b   1.000
_cell.length_c   1.000
_cell.angle_alpha   90.00
_cell.angle_beta   90.00
_cell.angle_gamma   90.00
#
_symmetry.space_group_name_H-M   'P 1'
#
loop_
_entity.id
_entity.type
_entity.pdbx_description
1 polymer ?
#
loop_
_entity_poly.entity_id
_entity_poly.type
_entity_poly.pdbx_seq_one_letter_code
_entity_poly.pdbx_strand_id
1 'polypeptide(L)'
;MNLGGINFSELGRRYRITPIQQPERSAAFEGAYLSRLPLAPPLILQLDCWDSEAELTIPYDELPFLICHLTLQTPEGDDATMVLAPDGEVVSMLYGTLVAAPSEMLDRDGAQGIYFAFPDVSVRYVGRFRLRASLHRITGGPPLDTCVTEAFDIVTTAEYVAPPITELTRHFDAQGVVRFGLPREAWA
;
A
#
# COMPACT_ATOMS: atom_id res chain seq x y z
N MET A 1 9.00 25.93 7.64
CA MET A 1 9.93 25.67 6.52
C MET A 1 9.13 25.73 5.24
N ASN A 2 9.46 26.66 4.33
CA ASN A 2 8.83 26.71 3.01
C ASN A 2 9.43 25.60 2.14
N LEU A 3 8.65 24.55 1.87
CA LEU A 3 9.03 23.44 0.98
C LEU A 3 8.95 23.78 -0.51
N GLY A 4 8.41 24.97 -0.85
CA GLY A 4 8.16 25.38 -2.24
C GLY A 4 9.40 25.72 -3.09
N GLY A 5 10.61 25.54 -2.58
CA GLY A 5 11.85 25.86 -3.29
C GLY A 5 12.63 24.66 -3.83
N ILE A 6 12.27 23.42 -3.47
CA ILE A 6 13.04 22.25 -3.91
C ILE A 6 12.40 21.65 -5.16
N ASN A 7 12.98 21.96 -6.32
CA ASN A 7 12.48 21.45 -7.59
C ASN A 7 13.10 20.10 -7.95
N PHE A 8 12.59 19.03 -7.34
CA PHE A 8 13.06 17.68 -7.62
C PHE A 8 12.74 17.17 -9.04
N SER A 9 11.95 17.89 -9.86
CA SER A 9 11.72 17.49 -11.25
C SER A 9 12.93 17.70 -12.15
N GLU A 10 13.92 18.49 -11.71
CA GLU A 10 15.13 18.78 -12.49
C GLU A 10 16.22 17.69 -12.36
N LEU A 11 16.08 16.74 -11.42
CA LEU A 11 17.07 15.69 -11.19
C LEU A 11 17.07 14.57 -12.26
N GLY A 12 16.15 14.61 -13.23
CA GLY A 12 16.09 13.63 -14.31
C GLY A 12 15.83 12.18 -13.86
N ARG A 13 15.42 11.99 -12.60
CA ARG A 13 15.19 10.66 -12.01
C ARG A 13 13.89 10.05 -12.51
N ARG A 14 13.92 8.74 -12.72
CA ARG A 14 12.75 7.94 -13.04
C ARG A 14 12.39 7.08 -11.84
N TYR A 15 11.10 7.02 -11.53
CA TYR A 15 10.57 6.25 -10.41
C TYR A 15 9.67 5.12 -10.93
N ARG A 16 9.64 4.01 -10.17
CA ARG A 16 8.68 2.92 -10.38
C ARG A 16 8.29 2.31 -9.05
N ILE A 17 7.00 2.10 -8.84
CA ILE A 17 6.47 1.28 -7.76
C ILE A 17 6.00 -0.07 -8.30
N THR A 18 6.47 -1.16 -7.69
CA THR A 18 6.16 -2.53 -8.13
C THR A 18 5.53 -3.32 -6.99
N PRO A 19 4.33 -3.90 -7.15
CA PRO A 19 3.77 -4.81 -6.16
C PRO A 19 4.61 -6.09 -6.06
N ILE A 20 5.24 -6.31 -4.92
CA ILE A 20 6.01 -7.54 -4.62
C ILE A 20 5.22 -8.50 -3.72
N GLN A 21 4.14 -8.00 -3.11
CA GLN A 21 3.11 -8.78 -2.44
C GLN A 21 1.77 -8.12 -2.64
N GLN A 22 0.76 -8.91 -3.04
CA GLN A 22 -0.55 -8.39 -3.41
C GLN A 22 -1.63 -8.97 -2.52
N PRO A 23 -2.67 -8.18 -2.16
CA PRO A 23 -3.79 -8.69 -1.39
C PRO A 23 -4.55 -9.75 -2.19
N GLU A 24 -5.06 -10.75 -1.48
CA GLU A 24 -5.88 -11.81 -2.08
C GLU A 24 -7.33 -11.69 -1.61
N ARG A 25 -7.53 -11.42 -0.31
CA ARG A 25 -8.87 -11.30 0.26
C ARG A 25 -8.94 -10.56 1.59
N SER A 26 -10.14 -10.09 1.94
CA SER A 26 -10.53 -9.69 3.30
C SER A 26 -12.03 -9.94 3.53
N ALA A 27 -12.54 -9.53 4.69
CA ALA A 27 -13.96 -9.46 4.98
C ALA A 27 -14.45 -8.01 4.97
N ALA A 28 -15.66 -7.80 4.45
CA ALA A 28 -16.41 -6.58 4.64
C ALA A 28 -16.68 -6.38 6.14
N PHE A 29 -16.64 -5.12 6.58
CA PHE A 29 -16.98 -4.76 7.96
C PHE A 29 -18.29 -3.96 8.07
N GLU A 30 -18.79 -3.39 6.96
CA GLU A 30 -20.04 -2.62 6.91
C GLU A 30 -20.11 -1.49 7.96
N GLY A 31 -20.83 -1.71 9.08
CA GLY A 31 -20.92 -0.79 10.22
C GLY A 31 -20.02 -1.17 11.42
N ALA A 32 -19.35 -2.32 11.39
CA ALA A 32 -18.52 -2.86 12.46
C ALA A 32 -17.07 -2.32 12.41
N TYR A 33 -16.89 -1.01 12.56
CA TYR A 33 -15.58 -0.33 12.43
C TYR A 33 -14.47 -0.85 13.35
N LEU A 34 -14.81 -1.47 14.49
CA LEU A 34 -13.85 -2.03 15.44
C LEU A 34 -13.46 -3.49 15.14
N SER A 35 -14.15 -4.13 14.20
CA SER A 35 -13.94 -5.53 13.80
C SER A 35 -13.44 -5.64 12.36
N ARG A 36 -12.80 -4.56 11.87
CA ARG A 36 -12.18 -4.50 10.55
C ARG A 36 -11.11 -5.58 10.44
N LEU A 37 -11.16 -6.33 9.34
CA LEU A 37 -10.09 -7.22 8.95
C LEU A 37 -9.26 -6.53 7.86
N PRO A 38 -7.92 -6.42 8.04
CA PRO A 38 -7.08 -5.88 7.00
C PRO A 38 -6.99 -6.84 5.82
N LEU A 39 -6.64 -6.32 4.64
CA LEU A 39 -6.32 -7.10 3.46
C LEU A 39 -5.20 -8.08 3.78
N ALA A 40 -5.43 -9.34 3.38
CA ALA A 40 -4.50 -10.42 3.59
C ALA A 40 -4.16 -11.09 2.24
N PRO A 41 -2.87 -11.28 1.94
CA PRO A 41 -1.73 -10.70 2.64
C PRO A 41 -1.67 -9.16 2.46
N PRO A 42 -0.94 -8.42 3.31
CA PRO A 42 -0.87 -6.97 3.21
C PRO A 42 -0.16 -6.55 1.91
N LEU A 43 -0.57 -5.43 1.31
CA LEU A 43 0.09 -4.90 0.12
C LEU A 43 1.49 -4.40 0.48
N ILE A 44 2.50 -4.86 -0.27
CA ILE A 44 3.87 -4.39 -0.18
C ILE A 44 4.35 -4.03 -1.58
N LEU A 45 4.78 -2.78 -1.74
CA LEU A 45 5.32 -2.23 -2.97
C LEU A 45 6.81 -1.96 -2.79
N GLN A 46 7.61 -2.28 -3.80
CA GLN A 46 9.01 -1.86 -3.90
C GLN A 46 9.10 -0.56 -4.70
N LEU A 47 9.93 0.37 -4.25
CA LEU A 47 10.32 1.57 -4.97
C LEU A 47 11.67 1.35 -5.65
N ASP A 48 11.67 1.45 -6.98
CA ASP A 48 12.89 1.55 -7.77
C ASP A 48 13.05 3.00 -8.25
N CYS A 49 14.28 3.50 -8.20
CA CYS A 49 14.64 4.82 -8.72
C CYS A 49 15.88 4.68 -9.61
N TRP A 50 15.83 5.27 -10.80
CA TRP A 50 16.98 5.39 -11.69
C TRP A 50 17.41 6.85 -11.80
N ASP A 51 18.71 7.08 -11.81
CA ASP A 51 19.28 8.39 -12.07
C ASP A 51 19.27 8.76 -13.56
N SER A 52 19.89 9.89 -13.90
CA SER A 52 20.00 10.37 -15.28
C SER A 52 20.83 9.47 -16.19
N GLU A 53 21.69 8.61 -15.64
CA GLU A 53 22.50 7.64 -16.36
C GLU A 53 21.78 6.27 -16.48
N ALA A 54 20.54 6.18 -15.99
CA ALA A 54 19.72 4.98 -15.93
C ALA A 54 20.28 3.89 -14.99
N GLU A 55 21.12 4.27 -14.03
CA GLU A 55 21.62 3.36 -13.00
C GLU A 55 20.65 3.33 -11.80
N LEU A 56 20.43 2.14 -11.23
CA LEU A 56 19.55 1.98 -10.08
C LEU A 56 20.19 2.63 -8.84
N THR A 57 19.44 3.47 -8.14
CA THR A 57 19.93 4.22 -6.99
C THR A 57 18.86 4.40 -5.92
N ILE A 58 19.27 4.68 -4.68
CA ILE A 58 18.37 5.03 -3.59
C ILE A 58 18.36 6.56 -3.43
N PRO A 59 17.22 7.23 -3.65
CA PRO A 59 17.13 8.69 -3.69
C PRO A 59 16.97 9.26 -2.27
N TYR A 60 17.97 9.09 -1.40
CA TYR A 60 17.93 9.46 0.03
C TYR A 60 17.51 10.92 0.29
N ASP A 61 17.86 11.82 -0.63
CA ASP A 61 17.51 13.24 -0.57
C ASP A 61 16.01 13.50 -0.84
N GLU A 62 15.33 12.58 -1.53
CA GLU A 62 13.91 12.68 -1.86
C GLU A 62 13.00 11.82 -0.98
N LEU A 63 13.50 10.72 -0.39
CA LEU A 63 12.68 9.78 0.38
C LEU A 63 11.73 10.44 1.40
N PRO A 64 12.15 11.45 2.20
CA PRO A 64 11.25 12.09 3.18
C PRO A 64 10.06 12.83 2.54
N PHE A 65 10.13 13.11 1.25
CA PHE A 65 9.10 13.82 0.49
C PHE A 65 8.24 12.90 -0.37
N LEU A 66 8.54 11.59 -0.40
CA LEU A 66 7.76 10.62 -1.15
C LEU A 66 6.69 9.99 -0.27
N ILE A 67 5.49 9.84 -0.84
CA ILE A 67 4.40 9.08 -0.23
C ILE A 67 3.73 8.20 -1.28
N CYS A 68 3.19 7.06 -0.86
CA CYS A 68 2.36 6.22 -1.69
C CYS A 68 0.92 6.24 -1.18
N HIS A 69 -0.04 6.61 -2.04
CA HIS A 69 -1.46 6.70 -1.71
C HIS A 69 -2.26 5.63 -2.43
N LEU A 70 -3.22 5.01 -1.73
CA LEU A 70 -4.11 3.98 -2.27
C LEU A 70 -5.51 4.52 -2.55
N THR A 71 -6.04 4.18 -3.72
CA THR A 71 -7.48 4.31 -4.04
C THR A 71 -8.05 2.94 -4.44
N LEU A 72 -9.38 2.83 -4.43
CA LEU A 72 -10.08 1.58 -4.77
C LEU A 72 -10.65 1.67 -6.16
N GLN A 73 -10.53 0.58 -6.93
CA GLN A 73 -11.14 0.45 -8.24
C GLN A 73 -11.92 -0.86 -8.37
N THR A 74 -12.92 -0.86 -9.24
CA THR A 74 -13.55 -2.10 -9.73
C THR A 74 -12.55 -2.89 -10.59
N PRO A 75 -12.80 -4.18 -10.87
CA PRO A 75 -11.97 -4.97 -11.79
C PRO A 75 -11.90 -4.37 -13.19
N GLU A 76 -12.93 -3.62 -13.60
CA GLU A 76 -13.04 -2.89 -14.86
C GLU A 76 -12.25 -1.56 -14.85
N GLY A 77 -11.82 -1.08 -13.68
CA GLY A 77 -11.01 0.12 -13.52
C GLY A 77 -11.79 1.38 -13.12
N ASP A 78 -13.08 1.27 -12.84
CA ASP A 78 -13.91 2.38 -12.37
C ASP A 78 -13.57 2.73 -10.92
N ASP A 79 -13.69 4.01 -10.54
CA ASP A 79 -13.48 4.41 -9.15
C ASP A 79 -14.55 3.76 -8.25
N ALA A 80 -14.07 3.09 -7.20
CA ALA A 80 -14.90 2.47 -6.18
C ALA A 80 -14.59 3.06 -4.81
N THR A 81 -13.96 4.23 -4.74
CA THR A 81 -13.49 4.83 -3.48
C THR A 81 -14.68 5.31 -2.64
N MET A 82 -15.68 5.90 -3.29
CA MET A 82 -16.91 6.38 -2.65
C MET A 82 -18.13 5.70 -3.26
N VAL A 83 -19.06 5.23 -2.42
CA VAL A 83 -20.29 4.57 -2.88
C VAL A 83 -21.50 5.09 -2.13
N LEU A 84 -22.68 4.97 -2.73
CA LEU A 84 -23.95 5.26 -2.08
C LEU A 84 -24.33 4.08 -1.18
N ALA A 85 -24.40 4.31 0.14
CA ALA A 85 -24.86 3.34 1.10
C ALA A 85 -26.39 3.14 1.04
N PRO A 86 -26.93 2.04 1.60
CA PRO A 86 -28.37 1.75 1.56
C PRO A 86 -29.27 2.80 2.22
N ASP A 87 -28.74 3.59 3.15
CA ASP A 87 -29.40 4.71 3.81
C ASP A 87 -29.39 6.01 2.97
N GLY A 88 -28.74 5.99 1.81
CA GLY A 88 -28.62 7.14 0.90
C GLY A 88 -27.42 8.04 1.18
N GLU A 89 -26.54 7.71 2.14
CA GLU A 89 -25.32 8.48 2.39
C GLU A 89 -24.17 8.04 1.48
N VAL A 90 -23.34 9.00 1.05
CA VAL A 90 -22.11 8.68 0.32
C VAL A 90 -21.02 8.34 1.32
N VAL A 91 -20.48 7.13 1.24
CA VAL A 91 -19.50 6.60 2.19
C VAL A 91 -18.21 6.16 1.52
N SER A 92 -17.10 6.24 2.25
CA SER A 92 -15.82 5.65 1.81
C SER A 92 -15.90 4.13 1.81
N MET A 93 -15.27 3.51 0.82
CA MET A 93 -15.07 2.06 0.77
C MET A 93 -13.78 1.63 1.46
N LEU A 94 -12.73 2.45 1.40
CA LEU A 94 -11.42 2.14 1.99
C LEU A 94 -11.26 2.77 3.38
N TYR A 95 -10.73 1.98 4.31
CA TYR A 95 -10.44 2.39 5.69
C TYR A 95 -9.09 1.87 6.16
N GLY A 96 -8.54 2.53 7.18
CA GLY A 96 -7.23 2.24 7.77
C GLY A 96 -6.16 3.21 7.27
N THR A 97 -4.94 2.73 7.09
CA THR A 97 -3.78 3.49 6.63
C THR A 97 -3.67 3.42 5.11
N LEU A 98 -4.19 4.45 4.41
CA LEU A 98 -4.21 4.53 2.95
C LEU A 98 -3.01 5.27 2.34
N VAL A 99 -2.18 5.89 3.18
CA VAL A 99 -0.94 6.57 2.78
C VAL A 99 0.22 5.95 3.53
N ALA A 100 1.26 5.54 2.80
CA ALA A 100 2.49 5.01 3.37
C ALA A 100 3.69 5.90 3.01
N ALA A 101 4.61 6.05 3.95
CA ALA A 101 5.93 6.61 3.72
C ALA A 101 6.92 5.50 3.29
N PRO A 102 7.99 5.83 2.55
CA PRO A 102 8.99 4.85 2.17
C PRO A 102 9.72 4.35 3.41
N SER A 103 9.96 3.04 3.46
CA SER A 103 10.67 2.35 4.52
C SER A 103 11.83 1.58 3.92
N GLU A 104 13.03 1.81 4.46
CA GLU A 104 14.21 1.06 4.08
C GLU A 104 14.22 -0.27 4.83
N MET A 105 14.28 -1.37 4.08
CA MET A 105 14.29 -2.74 4.62
C MET A 105 15.22 -3.61 3.77
N LEU A 106 15.59 -4.78 4.29
CA LEU A 106 16.33 -5.79 3.57
C LEU A 106 15.36 -6.76 2.89
N ASP A 107 15.58 -7.09 1.63
CA ASP A 107 14.88 -8.18 0.97
C ASP A 107 15.30 -9.55 1.54
N ARG A 108 14.79 -10.64 0.94
CA ARG A 108 15.08 -12.00 1.43
C ARG A 108 16.52 -12.44 1.18
N ASP A 109 17.20 -11.84 0.21
CA ASP A 109 18.60 -12.11 -0.13
C ASP A 109 19.55 -11.21 0.69
N GLY A 110 19.00 -10.32 1.52
CA GLY A 110 19.75 -9.38 2.35
C GLY A 110 20.16 -8.10 1.62
N ALA A 111 19.66 -7.87 0.40
CA ALA A 111 19.90 -6.63 -0.33
C ALA A 111 18.98 -5.52 0.18
N GLN A 112 19.50 -4.31 0.22
CA GLN A 112 18.77 -3.15 0.70
C GLN A 112 17.79 -2.63 -0.36
N GLY A 113 16.57 -2.34 0.05
CA GLY A 113 15.53 -1.77 -0.81
C GLY A 113 14.64 -0.78 -0.08
N ILE A 114 13.87 -0.03 -0.86
CA ILE A 114 12.86 0.92 -0.35
C ILE A 114 11.48 0.35 -0.64
N TYR A 115 10.62 0.34 0.37
CA TYR A 115 9.30 -0.27 0.27
C TYR A 115 8.20 0.60 0.88
N PHE A 116 6.99 0.42 0.36
CA PHE A 116 5.75 0.93 0.96
C PHE A 116 4.92 -0.26 1.40
N ALA A 117 4.55 -0.31 2.68
CA ALA A 117 3.77 -1.40 3.25
C ALA A 117 2.45 -0.89 3.79
N PHE A 118 1.38 -1.65 3.56
CA PHE A 118 0.02 -1.30 3.92
C PHE A 118 -0.62 -2.42 4.77
N PRO A 119 -0.24 -2.53 6.05
CA PRO A 119 -0.71 -3.60 6.94
C PRO A 119 -2.14 -3.41 7.45
N ASP A 120 -2.68 -2.19 7.43
CA ASP A 120 -4.03 -1.86 7.90
C ASP A 120 -4.83 -1.21 6.78
N VAL A 121 -5.30 -2.00 5.82
CA VAL A 121 -6.24 -1.56 4.78
C VAL A 121 -7.44 -2.46 4.81
N SER A 122 -8.64 -1.92 4.94
CA SER A 122 -9.90 -2.68 4.97
C SER A 122 -10.90 -2.10 3.99
N VAL A 123 -11.79 -2.96 3.48
CA VAL A 123 -12.86 -2.56 2.56
C VAL A 123 -14.22 -2.74 3.23
N ARG A 124 -15.10 -1.75 3.05
CA ARG A 124 -16.38 -1.67 3.76
C ARG A 124 -17.40 -2.70 3.31
N TYR A 125 -17.60 -2.87 2.01
CA TYR A 125 -18.64 -3.74 1.45
C TYR A 125 -18.06 -4.89 0.63
N VAL A 126 -18.84 -5.97 0.54
CA VAL A 126 -18.55 -7.17 -0.25
C VAL A 126 -18.41 -6.82 -1.72
N GLY A 127 -17.46 -7.46 -2.38
CA GLY A 127 -17.22 -7.26 -3.81
C GLY A 127 -15.81 -7.69 -4.21
N ARG A 128 -15.50 -7.47 -5.49
CA ARG A 128 -14.17 -7.73 -6.04
C ARG A 128 -13.56 -6.42 -6.47
N PHE A 129 -12.33 -6.15 -6.06
CA PHE A 129 -11.71 -4.83 -6.23
C PHE A 129 -10.23 -4.93 -6.56
N ARG A 130 -9.65 -3.82 -7.01
CA ARG A 130 -8.22 -3.61 -7.19
C ARG A 130 -7.79 -2.38 -6.40
N LEU A 131 -6.56 -2.39 -5.89
CA LEU A 131 -5.95 -1.20 -5.31
C LEU A 131 -5.14 -0.50 -6.39
N ARG A 132 -5.37 0.81 -6.54
CA ARG A 132 -4.50 1.68 -7.32
C ARG A 132 -3.57 2.41 -6.37
N ALA A 133 -2.28 2.12 -6.46
CA ALA A 133 -1.24 2.81 -5.73
C ALA A 133 -0.65 3.93 -6.59
N SER A 134 -0.51 5.11 -6.02
CA SER A 134 0.07 6.28 -6.69
C SER A 134 1.21 6.83 -5.85
N LEU A 135 2.39 6.91 -6.44
CA LEU A 135 3.56 7.54 -5.85
C LEU A 135 3.48 9.05 -6.06
N HIS A 136 3.57 9.81 -4.98
CA HIS A 136 3.51 11.27 -5.01
C HIS A 136 4.68 11.89 -4.27
N ARG A 137 4.98 13.14 -4.64
CA ARG A 137 5.75 14.06 -3.80
C ARG A 137 4.80 14.87 -2.93
N ILE A 138 5.12 15.04 -1.65
CA ILE A 138 4.34 15.91 -0.76
C ILE A 138 4.40 17.38 -1.16
N THR A 139 5.41 17.76 -1.96
CA THR A 139 5.54 19.10 -2.54
C THR A 139 4.51 19.38 -3.66
N GLY A 140 3.74 18.37 -4.06
CA GLY A 140 2.74 18.45 -5.12
C GLY A 140 3.26 18.03 -6.50
N GLY A 141 2.40 18.18 -7.50
CA GLY A 141 2.62 17.72 -8.88
C GLY A 141 1.84 16.45 -9.23
N PRO A 142 1.95 15.98 -10.49
CA PRO A 142 1.36 14.72 -10.90
C PRO A 142 2.00 13.54 -10.16
N PRO A 143 1.34 12.37 -10.10
CA PRO A 143 1.97 11.14 -9.61
C PRO A 143 3.28 10.86 -10.37
N LEU A 144 4.33 10.45 -9.65
CA LEU A 144 5.61 10.05 -10.23
C LEU A 144 5.50 8.70 -10.94
N ASP A 145 4.71 7.80 -10.37
CA ASP A 145 4.36 6.50 -10.96
C ASP A 145 3.05 6.00 -10.34
N THR A 146 2.35 5.11 -11.05
CA THR A 146 1.15 4.47 -10.54
C THR A 146 1.12 3.00 -10.93
N CYS A 147 0.77 2.13 -9.99
CA CYS A 147 0.56 0.72 -10.25
C CYS A 147 -0.83 0.29 -9.75
N VAL A 148 -1.39 -0.76 -10.37
CA VAL A 148 -2.67 -1.35 -9.98
C VAL A 148 -2.42 -2.80 -9.61
N THR A 149 -3.00 -3.25 -8.50
CA THR A 149 -2.88 -4.64 -8.06
C THR A 149 -3.77 -5.57 -8.90
N GLU A 150 -3.52 -6.86 -8.79
CA GLU A 150 -4.48 -7.91 -9.11
C GLU A 150 -5.78 -7.69 -8.32
N ALA A 151 -6.85 -8.29 -8.84
CA ALA A 151 -8.15 -8.22 -8.21
C ALA A 151 -8.23 -9.18 -7.00
N PHE A 152 -8.75 -8.68 -5.89
CA PHE A 152 -8.95 -9.42 -4.63
C PHE A 152 -10.41 -9.43 -4.22
N ASP A 153 -10.76 -10.40 -3.38
CA ASP A 153 -12.15 -10.64 -2.96
C ASP A 153 -12.42 -10.14 -1.54
N ILE A 154 -13.48 -9.36 -1.41
CA ILE A 154 -14.04 -8.95 -0.12
C ILE A 154 -15.30 -9.77 0.11
N VAL A 155 -15.23 -10.70 1.05
CA VAL A 155 -16.32 -11.63 1.38
C VAL A 155 -17.05 -11.19 2.65
N THR A 156 -18.11 -11.89 3.02
CA THR A 156 -18.72 -11.71 4.34
C THR A 156 -17.78 -12.21 5.45
N THR A 157 -17.94 -11.70 6.68
CA THR A 157 -17.14 -12.18 7.83
C THR A 157 -17.31 -13.68 8.09
N ALA A 158 -18.49 -14.24 7.81
CA ALA A 158 -18.76 -15.67 8.00
C ALA A 158 -18.01 -16.57 7.01
N GLU A 159 -17.75 -16.08 5.81
CA GLU A 159 -17.04 -16.81 4.73
C GLU A 159 -15.53 -16.54 4.74
N TYR A 160 -15.09 -15.61 5.59
CA TYR A 160 -13.69 -15.22 5.64
C TYR A 160 -12.83 -16.29 6.29
N VAL A 161 -11.80 -16.69 5.54
CA VAL A 161 -10.71 -17.53 6.04
C VAL A 161 -9.42 -16.77 5.76
N ALA A 162 -8.67 -16.45 6.81
CA ALA A 162 -7.41 -15.74 6.70
C ALA A 162 -6.42 -16.57 5.87
N PRO A 163 -5.86 -16.00 4.78
CA PRO A 163 -4.71 -16.59 4.11
C PRO A 163 -3.55 -16.81 5.07
N PRO A 164 -2.67 -17.80 4.80
CA PRO A 164 -1.46 -17.96 5.59
C PRO A 164 -0.59 -16.70 5.50
N ILE A 165 0.02 -16.30 6.62
CA ILE A 165 0.98 -15.21 6.62
C ILE A 165 2.12 -15.59 5.68
N THR A 166 2.49 -14.70 4.78
CA THR A 166 3.57 -14.94 3.82
C THR A 166 4.93 -14.87 4.51
N GLU A 167 5.93 -15.50 3.91
CA GLU A 167 7.31 -15.38 4.36
C GLU A 167 7.82 -13.93 4.27
N LEU A 168 7.42 -13.19 3.23
CA LEU A 168 7.82 -11.80 3.08
C LEU A 168 7.27 -10.92 4.20
N THR A 169 6.00 -11.10 4.59
CA THR A 169 5.43 -10.39 5.74
C THR A 169 6.15 -10.73 7.04
N ARG A 170 6.47 -12.01 7.28
CA ARG A 170 7.28 -12.40 8.45
C ARG A 170 8.67 -11.76 8.42
N HIS A 171 9.33 -11.79 7.27
CA HIS A 171 10.67 -11.23 7.08
C HIS A 171 10.72 -9.73 7.35
N PHE A 172 9.75 -8.98 6.82
CA PHE A 172 9.69 -7.52 7.03
C PHE A 172 9.25 -7.16 8.45
N ASP A 173 8.32 -7.90 9.06
CA ASP A 173 7.93 -7.68 10.47
C ASP A 173 9.10 -7.95 11.44
N ALA A 174 9.94 -8.95 11.15
CA ALA A 174 11.10 -9.30 11.96
C ALA A 174 12.17 -8.19 12.01
N GLN A 175 12.26 -7.36 10.97
CA GLN A 175 13.16 -6.21 10.96
C GLN A 175 12.69 -5.06 11.87
N GLY A 176 11.41 -5.05 12.25
CA GLY A 176 10.85 -4.08 13.21
C GLY A 176 10.65 -2.66 12.68
N VAL A 177 10.91 -2.42 11.39
CA VAL A 177 10.72 -1.13 10.71
C VAL A 177 9.23 -0.86 10.46
N VAL A 178 8.51 -1.85 9.93
CA VAL A 178 7.05 -1.82 9.74
C VAL A 178 6.43 -2.88 10.64
N ARG A 179 5.32 -2.54 11.30
CA ARG A 179 4.55 -3.48 12.12
C ARG A 179 3.37 -4.04 11.33
N PHE A 180 3.32 -5.36 11.21
CA PHE A 180 2.24 -6.07 10.53
C PHE A 180 1.21 -6.68 11.50
N GLY A 181 1.31 -6.35 12.79
CA GLY A 181 0.34 -6.79 13.80
C GLY A 181 0.40 -8.29 14.10
N LEU A 182 1.49 -8.96 13.76
CA LEU A 182 1.67 -10.39 14.04
C LEU A 182 1.77 -10.63 15.55
N PRO A 183 1.10 -11.68 16.11
CA PRO A 183 1.25 -12.05 17.50
C PRO A 183 2.72 -12.32 17.83
N ARG A 184 3.24 -11.71 18.89
CA ARG A 184 4.65 -11.91 19.33
C ARG A 184 4.85 -13.23 20.09
N GLU A 185 4.14 -14.28 19.72
CA GLU A 185 4.28 -15.61 20.31
C GLU A 185 5.00 -16.54 19.32
N ALA A 186 6.34 -16.55 19.41
CA ALA A 186 7.29 -17.60 18.95
C ALA A 186 8.64 -16.99 18.50
N TRP A 187 9.28 -16.20 19.36
CA TRP A 187 10.74 -16.08 19.34
C TRP A 187 11.28 -17.01 20.42
N ALA A 188 11.23 -18.31 20.15
CA ALA A 188 11.91 -19.36 20.88
C ALA A 188 12.70 -20.21 19.88
#